data_AF-A0A0Q8TJY5-F1
#
_entry.id   AF-A0A0Q8TJY5-F1
#
_cell.length_a   1.000
_cell.length_b   1.000
_cell.length_c   1.000
_cell.angle_alpha   90.00
_cell.angle_beta   90.00
_cell.angle_gamma   90.00
#
_symmetry.space_group_name_H-M   'P 1'
#
loop_
_entity.id
_entity.type
_entity.pdbx_description
1 polymer ?
#
loop_
_entity_poly.entity_id
_entity_poly.type
_entity_poly.pdbx_seq_one_letter_code
_entity_poly.pdbx_strand_id
1 'polypeptide(L)' 'MSCGEKKHDPLETVVRFVCGALAGALVGFWMVFRLKLSGFLPMLAITMGFCLVFAFCAVRYGDGFWAGLLRR' A
#
# COMPACT_ATOMS: atom_id res chain seq x y z
N MET A 1 -18.58 2.87 -27.28
CA MET A 1 -17.58 2.94 -26.19
C MET A 1 -16.75 1.68 -26.26
N SER A 2 -15.49 1.79 -26.68
CA SER A 2 -14.62 0.65 -26.96
C SER A 2 -14.43 -0.24 -25.75
N CYS A 3 -14.76 -1.52 -25.89
CA CYS A 3 -14.18 -2.59 -25.08
C CYS A 3 -12.68 -2.67 -25.40
N GLY A 4 -11.89 -1.83 -24.74
CA GLY A 4 -10.44 -2.00 -24.71
C GLY A 4 -10.12 -3.20 -23.84
N GLU A 5 -9.58 -4.26 -24.43
CA GLU A 5 -8.81 -5.26 -23.69
C GLU A 5 -7.77 -4.52 -22.84
N LYS A 6 -8.03 -4.41 -21.52
CA LYS A 6 -6.99 -4.00 -20.56
C LYS A 6 -5.99 -5.14 -20.51
N LYS A 7 -4.98 -5.09 -21.37
CA LYS A 7 -3.74 -5.85 -21.18
C LYS A 7 -3.27 -5.56 -19.76
N HIS A 8 -3.29 -6.58 -18.91
CA HIS A 8 -2.81 -6.46 -17.54
C HIS A 8 -1.29 -6.39 -17.63
N ASP A 9 -0.76 -5.20 -17.94
CA ASP A 9 0.67 -5.02 -18.14
C ASP A 9 1.37 -5.37 -16.82
N PRO A 10 2.36 -6.29 -16.84
CA PRO A 10 3.05 -6.71 -15.62
C PRO A 10 3.70 -5.51 -14.91
N LEU A 11 4.02 -4.46 -15.68
CA LEU A 11 4.54 -3.20 -15.18
C LEU A 11 3.53 -2.46 -14.28
N GLU A 12 2.25 -2.43 -14.65
CA GLU A 12 1.20 -1.77 -13.85
C GLU A 12 1.00 -2.48 -12.49
N THR A 13 1.05 -3.82 -12.50
CA THR A 13 1.00 -4.61 -11.26
C THR A 13 2.19 -4.34 -10.35
N VAL A 14 3.41 -4.29 -10.91
CA VAL A 14 4.63 -4.00 -10.14
C VAL A 14 4.57 -2.59 -9.56
N VAL A 15 4.17 -1.59 -10.35
CA VAL A 15 4.04 -0.21 -9.89
C VAL A 15 3.01 -0.11 -8.76
N ARG A 16 1.85 -0.77 -8.90
CA ARG A 16 0.83 -0.82 -7.83
C ARG A 16 1.35 -1.45 -6.55
N PHE A 17 2.13 -2.53 -6.66
CA PHE A 17 2.74 -3.18 -5.50
C PHE A 17 3.75 -2.27 -4.81
N VAL A 18 4.67 -1.65 -5.56
CA VAL A 18 5.70 -0.76 -5.02
C VAL A 18 5.08 0.48 -4.39
N CYS A 19 4.11 1.11 -5.05
CA CYS A 19 3.39 2.25 -4.50
C CYS A 19 2.58 1.86 -3.25
N GLY A 20 1.93 0.69 -3.25
CA GLY A 20 1.19 0.19 -2.09
C GLY A 20 2.12 -0.07 -0.90
N ALA A 21 3.27 -0.69 -1.13
CA ALA A 21 4.28 -0.92 -0.10
C ALA A 21 4.82 0.41 0.47
N LEU A 22 5.12 1.39 -0.38
CA LEU A 22 5.57 2.73 0.04
C LEU A 22 4.51 3.46 0.88
N ALA A 23 3.25 3.42 0.47
CA ALA A 23 2.15 4.00 1.23
C ALA A 23 1.98 3.31 2.59
N GLY A 24 2.05 1.97 2.62
CA GLY A 24 2.03 1.19 3.86
C GLY A 24 3.19 1.53 4.79
N ALA A 25 4.40 1.72 4.26
CA ALA A 25 5.56 2.13 5.05
C ALA A 25 5.37 3.51 5.70
N LEU A 26 4.85 4.49 4.94
CA LEU A 26 4.56 5.83 5.45
C LEU A 26 3.50 5.80 6.56
N VAL A 27 2.41 5.06 6.36
CA VAL A 27 1.34 4.90 7.36
C VAL A 27 1.86 4.17 8.61
N GLY A 28 2.62 3.09 8.43
CA GLY A 28 3.23 2.34 9.52
C GLY A 28 4.19 3.19 10.34
N PHE A 29 5.07 3.95 9.66
CA PHE A 29 6.01 4.87 10.32
C PHE A 29 5.27 5.99 11.07
N TRP A 30 4.22 6.57 10.48
CA TRP A 30 3.40 7.59 11.13
C TRP A 30 2.69 7.04 12.37
N MET A 31 2.18 5.81 12.33
CA MET A 31 1.60 5.13 13.50
C MET A 31 2.63 4.88 14.60
N VAL A 32 3.83 4.42 14.25
CA VAL A 32 4.91 4.20 15.23
C VAL A 32 5.25 5.50 15.95
N PHE A 33 5.35 6.60 15.21
CA PHE A 33 5.61 7.92 15.78
C PHE A 33 4.47 8.39 16.69
N ARG A 34 3.21 8.21 16.26
CA ARG A 34 2.01 8.52 17.05
C ARG A 34 1.92 7.72 18.35
N LEU A 35 2.27 6.44 18.30
CA LEU A 35 2.16 5.52 19.44
C LEU A 35 3.38 5.56 20.36
N LYS A 36 4.42 6.35 20.03
CA LYS A 36 5.69 6.44 20.79
C LYS A 36 6.25 5.07 21.16
N LEU A 37 6.18 4.12 20.22
CA LEU A 37 6.68 2.77 20.43
C LEU A 37 8.21 2.82 20.60
N SER A 38 8.69 2.44 21.79
CA SER A 38 10.12 2.42 22.12
C SER A 38 10.82 1.12 21.73
N GLY A 39 10.11 0.16 21.15
CA GLY A 39 10.64 -1.15 20.77
C GLY A 39 10.88 -1.26 19.27
N PHE A 40 12.08 -1.70 18.88
CA PHE A 40 12.43 -1.99 17.49
C PHE A 40 11.56 -3.11 16.89
N LEU A 41 11.30 -4.17 17.67
CA LEU A 41 10.48 -5.30 17.23
C LEU A 41 9.03 -4.91 16.86
N PRO A 42 8.25 -4.23 17.73
CA PRO A 42 6.90 -3.81 17.38
C PRO A 42 6.88 -2.73 16.29
N MET A 43 7.88 -1.84 16.25
CA MET A 43 8.05 -0.88 15.15
C MET A 43 8.17 -1.59 13.79
N LEU A 44 9.04 -2.60 13.71
CA LEU A 44 9.28 -3.35 12.49
C LEU A 44 8.06 -4.20 12.12
N ALA A 45 7.42 -4.86 13.10
CA ALA A 45 6.21 -5.65 12.89
C ALA A 45 5.04 -4.81 12.34
N ILE A 46 4.80 -3.63 12.91
CA ILE A 46 3.73 -2.73 12.45
C ILE A 46 4.04 -2.21 11.05
N THR A 47 5.26 -1.73 10.82
CA THR A 47 5.64 -1.19 9.51
C THR A 47 5.57 -2.25 8.42
N MET A 48 6.11 -3.45 8.67
CA MET A 48 6.03 -4.58 7.72
C MET A 48 4.58 -5.05 7.50
N GLY A 49 3.78 -5.09 8.56
CA GLY A 49 2.36 -5.45 8.47
C GLY A 49 1.59 -4.48 7.57
N PHE A 50 1.77 -3.17 7.75
CA PHE A 50 1.15 -2.17 6.89
C PHE A 50 1.66 -2.21 5.45
N CYS A 51 2.96 -2.40 5.22
CA CYS A 51 3.53 -2.59 3.89
C CYS A 51 2.86 -3.75 3.14
N LEU A 52 2.75 -4.91 3.77
CA LEU A 52 2.18 -6.10 3.14
C LEU A 52 0.68 -5.94 2.88
N VAL A 53 -0.08 -5.40 3.84
CA VAL A 53 -1.52 -5.17 3.69
C VAL A 53 -1.80 -4.16 2.58
N PHE A 54 -1.07 -3.05 2.54
CA PHE A 54 -1.28 -2.02 1.52
C PHE A 54 -0.80 -2.48 0.15
N ALA A 55 0.32 -3.19 0.05
CA ALA A 55 0.79 -3.76 -1.21
C ALA A 55 -0.20 -4.80 -1.75
N PHE A 56 -0.72 -5.69 -0.89
CA PHE A 56 -1.74 -6.67 -1.27
C PHE A 56 -3.04 -6.00 -1.70
N CYS A 57 -3.54 -5.01 -0.94
CA CYS A 57 -4.74 -4.27 -1.29
C CYS A 57 -4.56 -3.45 -2.58
N ALA A 58 -3.41 -2.82 -2.79
CA ALA A 58 -3.12 -2.07 -4.01
C ALA A 58 -3.07 -2.97 -5.25
N VAL A 59 -2.53 -4.19 -5.12
CA VAL A 59 -2.55 -5.17 -6.22
C VAL A 59 -3.96 -5.73 -6.45
N ARG A 60 -4.70 -6.04 -5.38
CA ARG A 60 -5.99 -6.72 -5.50
C ARG A 60 -7.14 -5.79 -5.90
N TYR A 61 -7.16 -4.58 -5.38
CA TYR A 61 -8.22 -3.60 -5.63
C TYR A 61 -7.81 -2.51 -6.64
N GLY A 62 -6.53 -2.42 -6.98
CA GLY A 62 -6.02 -1.48 -8.00
C GLY A 62 -6.45 -0.04 -7.71
N ASP A 63 -7.05 0.59 -8.72
CA ASP A 63 -7.46 2.00 -8.67
C ASP A 63 -8.54 2.27 -7.61
N GLY A 64 -9.36 1.28 -7.24
CA GLY A 64 -10.38 1.43 -6.20
C GLY A 64 -9.79 1.66 -4.80
N PHE A 65 -8.65 1.03 -4.52
CA PHE A 65 -7.90 1.27 -3.28
C PHE A 65 -7.30 2.69 -3.26
N TRP A 66 -6.66 3.10 -4.37
CA TRP A 66 -6.06 4.43 -4.49
C TRP A 66 -7.10 5.55 -4.45
N ALA A 67 -8.26 5.37 -5.08
CA ALA A 67 -9.36 6.33 -5.03
C ALA A 67 -9.92 6.50 -3.60
N GLY A 68 -9.97 5.43 -2.80
CA GLY A 68 -10.35 5.50 -1.40
C GLY A 68 -9.29 6.17 -0.51
N LEU A 69 -8.01 5.99 -0.85
CA LEU A 69 -6.88 6.58 -0.13
C LEU A 69 -6.74 8.09 -0.42
N LEU A 70 -6.92 8.51 -1.68
CA LEU A 70 -6.71 9.89 -2.15
C LEU A 70 -7.95 10.79 -2.01
N ARG A 71 -9.14 10.26 -1.73
CA ARG A 71 -10.37 11.06 -1.51
C ARG A 71 -10.52 11.61 -0.08
N ARG A 72 -9.49 11.52 0.76
CA ARG A 72 -9.44 12.21 2.06
C ARG A 72 -8.62 13.48 1.94
#